data_AF-A0A7S0S5L1-F1
#
_entry.id   AF-A0A7S0S5L1-F1
#
_cell.length_a   1.000
_cell.length_b   1.000
_cell.length_c   1.000
_cell.angle_alpha   90.00
_cell.angle_beta   90.00
_cell.angle_gamma   90.00
#
_symmetry.space_group_name_H-M   'P 1'
#
loop_
_entity.id
_entity.type
_entity.pdbx_description
1 polymer ?
#
loop_
_entity_poly.entity_id
_entity_poly.type
_entity_poly.pdbx_seq_one_letter_code
_entity_poly.pdbx_strand_id
1 'polypeptide(L)'
;MLLHFNKMATLSDRANINSQLEHLQAKYVGTGHADLTKFEWALNIHRDSYASYIGHHNMTAYFALVENQSIGRVKYEFLQKMLLPCGIPPAQKEDEDAEMADATEPATE
;
A
#
# COMPACT_ATOMS: atom_id res chain seq x y z
N MET A 1 10.85 -15.56 46.31
CA MET A 1 9.46 -15.04 46.20
C MET A 1 9.52 -13.52 46.33
N LEU A 2 9.83 -12.80 45.25
CA LEU A 2 9.63 -11.35 45.16
C LEU A 2 9.39 -11.02 43.68
N LEU A 3 8.32 -10.26 43.47
CA LEU A 3 7.56 -10.11 42.25
C LEU A 3 8.34 -9.35 41.18
N HIS A 4 8.80 -10.02 40.13
CA HIS A 4 9.00 -9.39 38.81
C HIS A 4 7.65 -9.33 38.08
N PHE A 5 6.64 -8.75 38.75
CA PHE A 5 5.32 -8.54 38.17
C PHE A 5 5.38 -7.31 37.26
N ASN A 6 5.48 -7.60 35.97
CA ASN A 6 5.15 -6.77 34.81
C ASN A 6 4.98 -5.26 35.08
N LYS A 7 5.97 -4.48 34.64
CA LYS A 7 5.83 -3.06 34.36
C LYS A 7 4.83 -2.92 33.19
N MET A 8 3.54 -2.85 33.50
CA MET A 8 2.51 -2.48 32.52
C MET A 8 2.90 -1.12 31.95
N ALA A 9 3.22 -1.08 30.65
CA ALA A 9 3.54 0.16 29.96
C ALA A 9 2.40 1.17 30.17
N THR A 10 2.75 2.38 30.60
CA THR A 10 1.74 3.40 30.87
C THR A 10 1.11 3.88 29.55
N LEU A 11 -0.09 4.44 29.59
CA LEU A 11 -0.75 5.00 28.40
C LEU A 11 0.13 6.06 27.70
N SER A 12 0.92 6.83 28.45
CA SER A 12 1.89 7.77 27.90
C SER A 12 3.03 7.09 27.14
N ASP A 13 3.54 5.95 27.63
CA ASP A 13 4.57 5.19 26.91
C ASP A 13 4.03 4.66 25.58
N ARG A 14 2.77 4.21 25.55
CA ARG A 14 2.10 3.73 24.32
C ARG A 14 1.89 4.84 23.30
N ALA A 15 1.45 6.03 23.74
CA ALA A 15 1.27 7.18 22.85
C ALA A 15 2.60 7.65 22.25
N ASN A 16 3.67 7.66 23.05
CA ASN A 16 5.01 7.99 22.57
C ASN A 16 5.53 7.00 21.53
N ILE A 17 5.28 5.70 21.73
CA ILE A 17 5.64 4.66 20.76
C ILE A 17 4.87 4.86 19.45
N ASN A 18 3.56 5.12 19.52
CA ASN A 18 2.74 5.33 18.32
C ASN A 18 3.21 6.54 17.51
N SER A 19 3.50 7.67 18.17
CA SER A 19 4.02 8.86 17.48
C SER A 19 5.35 8.60 16.77
N GLN A 20 6.26 7.82 17.38
CA GLN A 20 7.52 7.43 16.73
C GLN A 20 7.29 6.51 15.53
N LEU A 21 6.34 5.58 15.62
CA LEU A 21 5.98 4.70 14.52
C LEU A 21 5.37 5.47 13.35
N GLU A 22 4.45 6.39 13.62
CA GLU A 22 3.84 7.27 12.60
C GLU A 22 4.91 8.14 11.93
N HIS A 23 5.86 8.67 12.70
CA HIS A 23 6.99 9.43 12.15
C HIS A 23 7.83 8.59 11.18
N LEU A 24 8.13 7.34 11.53
CA LEU A 24 8.88 6.43 10.67
C LEU A 24 8.08 6.04 9.41
N GLN A 25 6.78 5.78 9.55
CA GLN A 25 5.88 5.48 8.42
C GLN A 25 5.78 6.66 7.45
N ALA A 26 5.76 7.89 7.95
CA ALA A 26 5.79 9.09 7.11
C ALA A 26 7.15 9.28 6.37
N LYS A 27 8.25 8.83 6.98
CA LYS A 27 9.59 8.94 6.40
C LYS A 27 9.86 7.88 5.33
N TYR A 28 9.41 6.65 5.55
CA TYR A 28 9.67 5.52 4.67
C TYR A 28 8.40 5.09 3.95
N VAL A 29 8.26 5.58 2.71
CA VAL A 29 7.14 5.21 1.83
C VAL A 29 7.10 3.69 1.64
N GLY A 30 5.91 3.10 1.74
CA GLY A 30 5.70 1.66 1.62
C GLY A 30 5.66 0.91 2.96
N THR A 31 5.96 1.57 4.08
CA THR A 31 5.84 0.98 5.42
C THR A 31 4.37 0.70 5.74
N GLY A 32 4.04 -0.56 6.04
CA GLY A 32 2.66 -0.97 6.36
C GLY A 32 2.20 -0.59 7.77
N HIS A 33 0.88 -0.61 7.97
CA HIS A 33 0.20 -0.55 9.26
C HIS A 33 -0.89 -1.64 9.32
N ALA A 34 -1.50 -1.83 10.50
CA ALA A 34 -2.48 -2.90 10.71
C ALA A 34 -3.70 -2.80 9.78
N ASP A 35 -4.12 -1.58 9.46
CA ASP A 35 -5.28 -1.30 8.60
C ASP A 35 -4.92 -1.14 7.12
N LEU A 36 -3.71 -1.57 6.71
CA LEU A 36 -3.26 -1.47 5.32
C LEU A 36 -4.15 -2.34 4.42
N THR A 37 -4.74 -1.74 3.40
CA THR A 37 -5.59 -2.48 2.47
C THR A 37 -4.76 -3.37 1.54
N LYS A 38 -5.35 -4.47 1.06
CA LYS A 38 -4.73 -5.33 0.04
C LYS A 38 -4.32 -4.52 -1.21
N PHE A 39 -5.11 -3.51 -1.57
CA PHE A 39 -4.84 -2.65 -2.71
C PHE A 39 -3.60 -1.78 -2.50
N GLU A 40 -3.49 -1.10 -1.36
CA GLU A 40 -2.31 -0.28 -1.04
C GLU A 40 -1.03 -1.11 -0.94
N TRP A 41 -1.12 -2.31 -0.34
CA TRP A 41 0.00 -3.24 -0.30
C TRP A 41 0.45 -3.63 -1.72
N ALA A 42 -0.49 -4.01 -2.58
CA ALA A 42 -0.19 -4.35 -3.97
C ALA A 42 0.41 -3.17 -4.74
N LEU A 43 -0.10 -1.95 -4.55
CA LEU A 43 0.46 -0.75 -5.18
C LEU A 43 1.93 -0.53 -4.79
N ASN A 44 2.28 -0.70 -3.52
CA ASN A 44 3.65 -0.54 -3.04
C ASN A 44 4.58 -1.59 -3.66
N ILE A 45 4.17 -2.87 -3.68
CA ILE A 45 4.94 -3.94 -4.32
C ILE A 45 5.19 -3.68 -5.81
N HIS A 46 4.19 -3.22 -6.55
CA HIS A 46 4.36 -2.91 -7.98
C HIS A 46 5.30 -1.73 -8.19
N ARG A 47 5.19 -0.66 -7.37
CA ARG A 47 6.10 0.49 -7.45
C ARG A 47 7.54 0.10 -7.13
N ASP A 48 7.76 -0.73 -6.11
CA ASP A 48 9.10 -1.22 -5.76
C ASP A 48 9.70 -2.10 -6.87
N SER A 49 8.86 -2.89 -7.53
CA SER A 49 9.27 -3.70 -8.68
C SER A 49 9.70 -2.82 -9.86
N TYR A 50 8.90 -1.82 -10.24
CA TYR A 50 9.26 -0.88 -11.31
C TYR A 50 10.51 -0.06 -10.97
N ALA A 51 10.66 0.40 -9.73
CA ALA A 51 11.86 1.09 -9.27
C ALA A 51 13.10 0.20 -9.43
N SER A 52 12.99 -1.09 -9.09
CA SER A 52 14.05 -2.08 -9.26
C SER A 52 14.38 -2.32 -10.74
N TYR A 53 13.38 -2.38 -11.63
CA TYR A 53 13.60 -2.56 -13.07
C TYR A 53 14.33 -1.38 -13.72
N ILE A 54 14.06 -0.15 -13.25
CA ILE A 54 14.71 1.07 -13.76
C ILE A 54 16.12 1.24 -13.18
N GLY A 55 16.32 0.89 -11.91
CA GLY A 55 17.59 1.02 -11.20
C GLY A 55 18.64 -0.01 -11.62
N HIS A 56 18.24 -1.24 -11.94
CA HIS A 56 19.13 -2.31 -12.33
C HIS A 56 19.28 -2.39 -13.86
N HIS A 57 20.47 -2.05 -14.37
CA HIS A 57 20.71 -1.97 -15.81
C HIS A 57 20.49 -3.29 -16.56
N ASN A 58 20.88 -4.42 -15.95
CA ASN A 58 20.64 -5.76 -16.50
C ASN A 58 19.14 -6.05 -16.68
N MET A 59 18.30 -5.68 -15.73
CA MET A 59 16.85 -5.85 -15.82
C MET A 59 16.25 -4.95 -16.88
N THR A 60 16.62 -3.66 -16.92
CA THR A 60 16.11 -2.77 -17.98
C THR A 60 16.52 -3.26 -19.37
N ALA A 61 17.77 -3.72 -19.54
CA ALA A 61 18.27 -4.22 -20.82
C ALA A 61 17.53 -5.49 -21.26
N TYR A 62 17.24 -6.39 -20.32
CA TYR A 62 16.45 -7.60 -20.59
C TYR A 62 15.06 -7.25 -21.14
N PHE A 63 14.33 -6.33 -20.49
CA PHE A 63 13.01 -5.90 -20.98
C PHE A 63 13.09 -5.19 -22.33
N ALA A 64 14.08 -4.32 -22.53
CA ALA A 64 14.29 -3.62 -23.80
C ALA A 64 14.55 -4.58 -24.97
N LEU A 65 15.30 -5.67 -24.73
CA LEU A 65 15.54 -6.70 -25.72
C LEU A 65 14.27 -7.48 -26.06
N VAL A 66 13.48 -7.89 -25.05
CA VAL A 66 12.24 -8.66 -25.25
C VAL A 66 11.17 -7.83 -25.96
N GLU A 67 11.03 -6.56 -25.60
CA GLU A 67 10.03 -5.67 -26.21
C GLU A 67 10.49 -5.05 -27.53
N ASN A 68 11.75 -5.25 -27.91
CA ASN A 68 12.39 -4.62 -29.07
C ASN A 68 12.21 -3.09 -29.07
N GLN A 69 12.40 -2.48 -27.91
CA GLN A 69 12.31 -1.03 -27.70
C GLN A 69 13.65 -0.48 -27.22
N SER A 70 13.85 0.82 -27.41
CA SER A 70 15.03 1.46 -26.82
C SER A 70 14.94 1.45 -25.29
N ILE A 71 16.08 1.30 -24.62
CA ILE A 71 16.19 1.33 -23.16
C ILE A 71 15.52 2.58 -22.57
N GLY A 72 15.69 3.74 -23.23
CA GLY A 72 15.07 4.99 -22.81
C GLY A 72 13.54 4.94 -22.86
N ARG A 73 12.97 4.29 -23.88
CA ARG A 73 11.50 4.15 -24.02
C ARG A 73 10.91 3.22 -22.98
N VAL A 74 11.56 2.09 -22.71
CA VAL A 74 11.15 1.15 -21.66
C VAL A 74 11.18 1.82 -20.28
N LYS A 75 12.23 2.60 -19.98
CA LYS A 75 12.29 3.37 -18.73
C LYS A 75 11.17 4.40 -18.63
N TYR A 76 10.88 5.11 -19.70
CA TYR A 76 9.77 6.07 -19.75
C TYR A 76 8.41 5.37 -19.50
N GLU A 77 8.19 4.23 -20.13
CA GLU A 77 6.96 3.45 -19.95
C GLU A 77 6.82 2.93 -18.50
N PHE A 78 7.91 2.43 -17.90
CA PHE A 78 7.89 2.03 -16.49
C PHE A 78 7.57 3.20 -15.56
N LEU A 79 8.14 4.38 -15.80
CA LEU A 79 7.81 5.59 -15.01
C LEU A 79 6.33 5.97 -15.12
N GLN A 80 5.73 5.84 -16.32
CA GLN A 80 4.29 6.10 -16.50
C GLN A 80 3.44 5.07 -15.75
N LYS A 81 3.81 3.79 -15.80
CA LYS A 81 3.10 2.70 -15.11
C LYS A 81 3.16 2.80 -13.58
N MET A 82 4.11 3.56 -13.01
CA MET A 82 4.19 3.77 -11.55
C MET A 82 3.05 4.63 -10.97
N LEU A 83 2.29 5.37 -11.80
CA LEU A 83 1.19 6.22 -11.32
C LEU A 83 0.03 5.38 -10.74
N LEU A 84 -0.49 4.44 -11.53
CA LEU A 84 -1.63 3.58 -11.19
C LEU A 84 -1.36 2.13 -11.67
N PRO A 85 -0.37 1.42 -11.09
CA PRO A 85 0.01 0.10 -11.57
C PRO A 85 -1.08 -0.96 -11.39
N CYS A 86 -1.96 -0.79 -10.40
CA CYS A 86 -3.06 -1.71 -10.09
C CYS A 86 -4.44 -1.17 -10.50
N GLY A 87 -4.50 -0.07 -11.27
CA GLY A 87 -5.76 0.58 -11.65
C GLY A 87 -6.38 1.44 -10.55
N ILE A 88 -7.67 1.74 -10.70
CA ILE A 88 -8.43 2.60 -9.78
C ILE A 88 -8.65 1.83 -8.46
N PRO A 89 -8.49 2.49 -7.29
CA PRO A 89 -8.81 1.88 -6.01
C PRO A 89 -10.23 1.30 -6.00
N PRO A 90 -10.45 0.11 -5.39
CA PRO A 90 -11.80 -0.40 -5.19
C PRO A 90 -12.61 0.57 -4.32
N ALA A 91 -13.90 0.72 -4.60
CA ALA A 91 -14.81 1.47 -3.72
C ALA A 91 -14.73 0.85 -2.31
N GLN A 92 -14.70 1.70 -1.28
CA GLN A 92 -14.65 1.22 0.08
C GLN A 92 -15.99 0.54 0.39
N LYS A 93 -15.93 -0.66 0.98
CA LYS A 93 -17.13 -1.48 1.27
C LYS A 93 -18.14 -0.82 2.20
N GLU A 94 -17.81 0.33 2.81
CA GLU A 94 -18.76 1.11 3.61
C GLU A 94 -19.93 1.66 2.77
N ASP A 95 -19.74 1.79 1.46
CA ASP A 95 -20.79 2.26 0.54
C ASP A 95 -21.70 1.12 0.02
N GLU A 96 -21.23 -0.14 0.06
CA GLU A 96 -22.00 -1.32 -0.42
C GLU A 96 -23.13 -1.69 0.56
N ASP A 97 -22.94 -1.42 1.86
CA ASP A 97 -23.95 -1.64 2.89
C ASP A 97 -25.05 -0.55 2.88
N ALA A 98 -24.72 0.65 2.35
CA ALA A 98 -25.67 1.76 2.24
C ALA A 98 -26.62 1.60 1.03
N GLU A 99 -26.14 1.00 -0.07
CA GLU A 99 -26.96 0.74 -1.27
C GLU A 99 -27.90 -0.48 -1.09
N MET A 100 -27.53 -1.44 -0.22
CA MET A 100 -28.40 -2.56 0.18
C MET A 100 -29.53 -2.17 1.15
N ALA A 101 -29.38 -1.06 1.89
CA ALA A 101 -30.40 -0.60 2.84
C ALA A 101 -31.59 0.13 2.17
N ASP A 102 -31.40 0.67 0.96
CA ASP A 102 -32.45 1.36 0.19
C ASP A 102 -33.33 0.39 -0.64
N ALA A 103 -32.85 -0.83 -0.90
CA ALA A 103 -33.57 -1.84 -1.68
C ALA A 103 -34.61 -2.65 -0.87
N THR A 104 -34.76 -2.39 0.44
CA THR A 104 -35.77 -3.04 1.29
C THR A 104 -36.83 -2.02 1.73
N GLU A 105 -37.50 -1.38 0.77
CA GLU A 105 -38.81 -0.80 1.06
C GLU A 105 -39.78 -1.94 1.41
N PRO A 106 -40.49 -1.89 2.55
CA PRO A 106 -41.47 -2.90 2.90
C PRO A 106 -42.65 -2.78 1.93
N ALA A 107 -42.91 -3.83 1.17
CA ALA A 107 -44.14 -4.00 0.43
C ALA A 107 -45.32 -3.72 1.38
N THR A 108 -46.11 -2.72 0.99
CA THR A 108 -47.32 -2.25 1.66
C THR A 108 -48.30 -3.38 1.95
N GLU A 109 -48.97 -3.23 3.11
CA GLU A 109 -50.09 -4.04 3.63
C GLU A 109 -51.20 -4.33 2.62
#